data_AF-A0A1G0FDW5-F1
#
_entry.id   AF-A0A1G0FDW5-F1
#
_cell.length_a   1.000
_cell.length_b   1.000
_cell.length_c   1.000
_cell.angle_alpha   90.00
_cell.angle_beta   90.00
_cell.angle_gamma   90.00
#
_symmetry.space_group_name_H-M   'P 1'
#
loop_
_entity.id
_entity.type
_entity.pdbx_description
1 polymer ?
#
loop_
_entity_poly.entity_id
_entity_poly.type
_entity_poly.pdbx_seq_one_letter_code
_entity_poly.pdbx_strand_id
1 'polypeptide(L)'
;MEGNKTRDWAQKSVLFAQARMRDNSLTVNWYEIQWYGSKAAKTRRMTKKLIRKQKSDYGYNLAVLFKLTQPWEEDMVREIEQALRDIRREVAFISKAIGLLNHLVKECK
;
A
#
# COMPACT_ATOMS: atom_id res chain seq x y z
N MET A 1 -9.06 -8.45 0.83
CA MET A 1 -10.09 -8.08 1.82
C MET A 1 -11.15 -9.14 1.85
N GLU A 2 -11.57 -9.54 3.04
CA GLU A 2 -12.54 -10.61 3.26
C GLU A 2 -13.94 -10.26 2.71
N GLY A 3 -14.32 -8.98 2.79
CA GLY A 3 -15.58 -8.46 2.25
C GLY A 3 -15.76 -8.60 0.74
N ASN A 4 -14.68 -8.84 -0.04
CA ASN A 4 -14.77 -9.02 -1.49
C ASN A 4 -15.30 -10.40 -1.91
N LYS A 5 -15.38 -11.37 -0.99
CA LYS A 5 -15.80 -12.75 -1.31
C LYS A 5 -17.30 -12.86 -1.60
N THR A 6 -18.11 -12.04 -0.93
CA THR A 6 -19.58 -12.10 -0.97
C THR A 6 -20.22 -11.01 -1.83
N ARG A 7 -19.43 -10.08 -2.37
CA ARG A 7 -19.91 -8.90 -3.09
C ARG A 7 -19.84 -9.06 -4.60
N ASP A 8 -20.79 -8.44 -5.28
CA ASP A 8 -20.78 -8.31 -6.73
C ASP A 8 -19.54 -7.58 -7.22
N TRP A 9 -19.15 -7.88 -8.45
CA TRP A 9 -17.89 -7.40 -9.03
C TRP A 9 -17.74 -5.87 -8.95
N ALA A 10 -18.83 -5.12 -9.19
CA ALA A 10 -18.84 -3.66 -9.14
C ALA A 10 -18.68 -3.09 -7.72
N GLN A 11 -18.95 -3.89 -6.69
CA GLN A 11 -18.91 -3.50 -5.29
C GLN A 11 -17.65 -3.99 -4.56
N LYS A 12 -16.76 -4.69 -5.28
CA LYS A 12 -15.50 -5.15 -4.71
C LYS A 12 -14.56 -3.97 -4.51
N SER A 13 -13.87 -3.98 -3.38
CA SER A 13 -12.78 -3.05 -3.12
C SER A 13 -11.70 -3.19 -4.17
N VAL A 14 -11.24 -2.04 -4.66
CA VAL A 14 -10.07 -1.91 -5.54
C VAL A 14 -8.84 -1.47 -4.75
N LEU A 15 -8.95 -1.23 -3.44
CA LEU A 15 -7.81 -0.87 -2.61
C LEU A 15 -7.08 -2.10 -2.09
N PHE A 16 -5.76 -2.01 -2.08
CA PHE A 16 -4.90 -3.09 -1.62
C PHE A 16 -3.69 -2.54 -0.86
N ALA A 17 -3.65 -2.75 0.45
CA ALA A 17 -2.45 -2.51 1.25
C ALA A 17 -1.50 -3.69 1.11
N GLN A 18 -0.21 -3.41 0.87
CA GLN A 18 0.82 -4.44 0.76
C GLN A 18 2.12 -4.01 1.42
N ALA A 19 2.66 -4.89 2.26
CA ALA A 19 4.04 -4.79 2.71
C ALA A 19 5.00 -5.19 1.57
N ARG A 20 6.03 -4.37 1.35
CA ARG A 20 7.08 -4.53 0.37
C ARG A 20 8.42 -4.42 1.07
N MET A 21 9.17 -5.51 1.05
CA MET A 21 10.58 -5.52 1.42
C MET A 21 11.42 -5.51 0.16
N ARG A 22 12.37 -4.59 0.07
CA ARG A 22 13.36 -4.55 -1.00
C ARG A 22 14.69 -4.14 -0.40
N ASP A 23 15.69 -5.01 -0.55
CA ASP A 23 17.03 -4.83 0.01
C ASP A 23 16.95 -4.51 1.52
N ASN A 24 17.36 -3.31 1.91
CA ASN A 24 17.35 -2.81 3.28
C ASN A 24 16.14 -1.93 3.61
N SER A 25 15.17 -1.85 2.72
CA SER A 25 13.96 -1.05 2.92
C SER A 25 12.75 -1.96 3.13
N LEU A 26 12.07 -1.75 4.25
CA LEU A 26 10.72 -2.23 4.47
C LEU A 26 9.77 -1.06 4.20
N THR A 27 8.65 -1.31 3.54
CA THR A 27 7.62 -0.30 3.27
C THR A 27 6.25 -0.96 3.29
N VAL A 28 5.21 -0.21 3.63
CA VAL A 28 3.83 -0.65 3.39
C VAL A 28 3.14 0.40 2.54
N ASN A 29 2.65 0.00 1.36
CA ASN A 29 2.07 0.91 0.38
C ASN A 29 0.63 0.52 0.06
N TRP A 30 -0.17 1.53 -0.26
CA TRP A 30 -1.47 1.34 -0.87
C TRP A 30 -1.35 1.24 -2.39
N TYR A 31 -2.11 0.31 -2.96
CA TYR A 31 -2.24 0.09 -4.38
C TYR A 31 -3.72 0.14 -4.79
N GLU A 32 -3.96 0.63 -5.98
CA GLU A 32 -5.23 0.52 -6.69
C GLU A 32 -5.15 -0.71 -7.60
N ILE A 33 -6.11 -1.61 -7.48
CA ILE A 33 -6.28 -2.77 -8.35
C ILE A 33 -6.92 -2.29 -9.64
N GLN A 34 -6.19 -2.43 -10.73
CA GLN A 34 -6.69 -2.14 -12.07
C GLN A 34 -6.75 -3.43 -12.89
N TRP A 35 -7.61 -3.43 -13.91
CA TRP A 35 -7.77 -4.56 -14.82
C TRP A 35 -7.45 -4.10 -16.23
N TYR A 36 -6.40 -4.66 -16.81
CA TYR A 36 -5.96 -4.38 -18.17
C TYR A 36 -6.42 -5.49 -19.11
N GLY A 37 -6.75 -5.16 -20.36
CA GLY A 37 -7.19 -6.12 -21.39
C GLY A 37 -8.71 -6.24 -21.56
N SER A 38 -9.14 -7.09 -22.49
CA SER A 38 -10.55 -7.17 -22.90
C SER A 38 -11.31 -8.26 -22.12
N LYS A 39 -12.52 -7.92 -21.64
CA LYS A 39 -13.44 -8.90 -21.05
C LYS A 39 -13.88 -9.92 -22.09
N ALA A 40 -14.24 -9.45 -23.28
CA ALA A 40 -14.75 -10.28 -24.37
C ALA A 40 -13.67 -11.24 -24.89
N ALA A 41 -12.43 -10.79 -25.02
CA ALA A 41 -11.32 -11.62 -25.49
C ALA A 41 -10.69 -12.50 -24.38
N LYS A 42 -11.23 -12.47 -23.14
CA LYS A 42 -10.69 -13.21 -21.97
C LYS A 42 -9.21 -12.93 -21.68
N THR A 43 -8.69 -11.76 -22.06
CA THR A 43 -7.28 -11.37 -21.85
C THR A 43 -7.07 -10.48 -20.62
N ARG A 44 -8.08 -10.37 -19.74
CA ARG A 44 -8.01 -9.52 -18.55
C ARG A 44 -6.89 -9.96 -17.61
N ARG A 45 -6.01 -9.03 -17.27
CA ARG A 45 -4.94 -9.19 -16.27
C ARG A 45 -5.10 -8.17 -15.16
N MET A 46 -4.98 -8.64 -13.94
CA MET A 46 -4.96 -7.79 -12.75
C MET A 46 -3.60 -7.08 -12.67
N THR A 47 -3.62 -5.76 -12.50
CA THR A 47 -2.44 -4.94 -12.25
C THR A 47 -2.61 -4.15 -10.96
N LYS A 48 -1.51 -3.80 -10.31
CA LYS A 48 -1.50 -2.99 -9.09
C LYS A 48 -0.83 -1.67 -9.40
N LYS A 49 -1.60 -0.58 -9.42
CA LYS A 49 -1.08 0.77 -9.57
C LYS A 49 -0.74 1.33 -8.20
N LEU A 50 0.50 1.78 -8.02
CA LEU A 50 0.94 2.38 -6.76
C LEU A 50 0.23 3.71 -6.54
N ILE A 51 -0.41 3.86 -5.36
CA ILE A 51 -0.91 5.16 -4.92
C ILE A 51 0.27 5.89 -4.30
N ARG A 52 0.53 7.11 -4.79
CA ARG A 52 1.64 7.93 -4.30
C ARG A 52 1.26 8.57 -2.97
N LYS A 53 2.13 8.39 -1.98
CA LYS A 53 2.07 9.10 -0.69
C LYS A 53 2.61 10.53 -0.86
N GLN A 54 2.18 11.44 0.01
CA GLN A 54 2.81 12.76 0.14
C GLN A 54 4.25 12.63 0.68
N LYS A 55 5.14 13.54 0.24
CA LYS A 55 6.59 13.41 0.42
C LYS A 55 7.07 13.57 1.87
N SER A 56 6.26 14.17 2.74
CA SER A 56 6.61 14.54 4.12
C SER A 56 5.81 13.84 5.22
N ASP A 57 4.83 12.99 4.86
CA ASP A 57 4.00 12.28 5.84
C ASP A 57 4.32 10.79 5.85
N TYR A 58 4.15 10.14 7.00
CA TYR A 58 4.16 8.69 7.13
C TYR A 58 2.81 8.08 6.70
N GLY A 59 1.73 8.86 6.76
CA GLY A 59 0.40 8.47 6.31
C GLY A 59 0.09 8.83 4.85
N TYR A 60 -0.95 8.21 4.32
CA TYR A 60 -1.63 8.58 3.09
C TYR A 60 -2.73 9.60 3.39
N ASN A 61 -3.00 10.48 2.43
CA ASN A 61 -4.16 11.36 2.52
C ASN A 61 -5.45 10.52 2.39
N LEU A 62 -6.25 10.48 3.46
CA LEU A 62 -7.51 9.74 3.48
C LEU A 62 -8.47 10.16 2.37
N ALA A 63 -8.51 11.43 1.97
CA ALA A 63 -9.34 11.88 0.86
C ALA A 63 -8.92 11.29 -0.50
N VAL A 64 -7.64 10.92 -0.66
CA VAL A 64 -7.18 10.21 -1.87
C VAL A 64 -7.61 8.74 -1.82
N LEU A 65 -7.52 8.10 -0.66
CA LEU A 65 -7.97 6.73 -0.48
C LEU A 65 -9.50 6.63 -0.64
N PHE A 66 -10.25 7.57 -0.05
CA PHE A 66 -11.71 7.56 -0.07
C PHE A 66 -12.32 7.79 -1.47
N LYS A 67 -11.57 8.40 -2.39
CA LYS A 67 -11.97 8.48 -3.81
C LYS A 67 -11.98 7.11 -4.50
N LEU A 68 -11.32 6.12 -3.92
CA LEU A 68 -11.15 4.78 -4.47
C LEU A 68 -11.88 3.72 -3.62
N THR A 69 -12.42 4.10 -2.46
CA THR A 69 -13.19 3.21 -1.59
C THR A 69 -14.64 3.10 -2.03
N GLN A 70 -15.23 1.97 -1.71
CA GLN A 70 -16.68 1.84 -1.60
C GLN A 70 -17.18 2.39 -0.24
N PRO A 71 -18.44 2.84 -0.12
CA PRO A 71 -18.95 3.39 1.13
C PRO A 71 -18.84 2.44 2.33
N TRP A 72 -18.95 1.13 2.10
CA TRP A 72 -18.89 0.12 3.15
C TRP A 72 -17.48 -0.15 3.71
N GLU A 73 -16.42 0.27 3.01
CA GLU A 73 -15.04 0.02 3.42
C GLU A 73 -14.33 1.26 3.98
N GLU A 74 -14.98 2.43 3.98
CA GLU A 74 -14.35 3.70 4.40
C GLU A 74 -13.82 3.65 5.84
N ASP A 75 -14.63 3.17 6.78
CA ASP A 75 -14.22 3.08 8.20
C ASP A 75 -13.07 2.09 8.38
N MET A 76 -13.14 0.93 7.73
CA MET A 76 -12.05 -0.06 7.74
C MET A 76 -10.76 0.51 7.13
N VAL A 77 -10.85 1.24 6.02
CA VAL A 77 -9.68 1.88 5.38
C VAL A 77 -9.09 2.95 6.29
N ARG A 78 -9.93 3.72 7.00
CA ARG A 78 -9.50 4.72 7.99
C ARG A 78 -8.72 4.06 9.12
N GLU A 79 -9.26 3.01 9.72
CA GLU A 79 -8.62 2.27 10.82
C GLU A 79 -7.29 1.65 10.39
N ILE A 80 -7.28 0.96 9.23
CA ILE A 80 -6.06 0.35 8.68
C ILE A 80 -5.02 1.43 8.40
N GLU A 81 -5.39 2.55 7.78
CA GLU A 81 -4.43 3.60 7.46
C GLU A 81 -3.85 4.25 8.72
N GLN A 82 -4.66 4.41 9.77
CA GLN A 82 -4.19 4.92 11.05
C GLN A 82 -3.16 3.97 11.69
N ALA A 83 -3.43 2.67 11.73
CA ALA A 83 -2.47 1.68 12.23
C ALA A 83 -1.20 1.60 11.36
N LEU A 84 -1.35 1.66 10.03
CA LEU A 84 -0.22 1.63 9.11
C LEU A 84 0.67 2.87 9.21
N ARG A 85 0.11 4.04 9.59
CA ARG A 85 0.90 5.26 9.79
C ARG A 85 1.95 5.06 10.88
N ASP A 86 1.58 4.48 12.01
CA ASP A 86 2.50 4.22 13.12
C ASP A 86 3.58 3.20 12.72
N ILE A 87 3.18 2.11 12.06
CA ILE A 87 4.12 1.11 11.54
C ILE A 87 5.11 1.74 10.56
N ARG A 88 4.63 2.56 9.61
CA ARG A 88 5.51 3.20 8.62
C ARG A 88 6.51 4.17 9.26
N ARG A 89 6.16 4.81 10.37
CA ARG A 89 7.09 5.65 11.13
C ARG A 89 8.23 4.81 11.70
N GLU A 90 7.93 3.71 12.39
CA GLU A 90 8.94 2.80 12.96
C GLU A 90 9.85 2.21 11.87
N VAL A 91 9.25 1.76 10.78
CA VAL A 91 9.97 1.22 9.63
C VAL A 91 10.95 2.22 9.02
N ALA A 92 10.61 3.50 8.98
CA ALA A 92 11.53 4.54 8.49
C ALA A 92 12.75 4.70 9.41
N PHE A 93 12.55 4.63 10.74
CA PHE A 93 13.65 4.65 11.70
C PHE A 93 14.56 3.42 11.54
N ILE A 94 13.98 2.23 11.44
CA ILE A 94 14.73 0.98 11.25
C ILE A 94 15.53 1.02 9.93
N SER A 95 14.90 1.45 8.84
CA SER A 95 15.57 1.55 7.54
C SER A 95 16.76 2.53 7.57
N LYS A 96 16.62 3.65 8.30
CA LYS A 96 17.72 4.60 8.51
C LYS A 96 18.85 3.98 9.33
N ALA A 97 18.54 3.27 10.41
CA ALA A 97 19.53 2.60 11.24
C ALA A 97 20.32 1.54 10.45
N ILE A 98 19.63 0.70 9.68
CA ILE A 98 20.27 -0.28 8.78
C ILE A 98 21.20 0.41 7.77
N GLY A 99 20.77 1.54 7.20
CA GLY A 99 21.59 2.33 6.29
C GLY A 99 22.90 2.82 6.92
N LEU A 100 22.84 3.37 8.13
CA LEU A 100 24.00 3.86 8.87
C LEU A 100 24.96 2.72 9.26
N LEU A 101 24.43 1.60 9.75
CA LEU A 101 25.24 0.42 10.10
C LEU A 101 25.98 -0.14 8.88
N ASN A 102 25.29 -0.28 7.76
CA ASN A 102 25.91 -0.76 6.52
C ASN A 102 26.98 0.20 5.99
N HIS A 103 26.84 1.50 6.22
CA HIS A 103 27.85 2.48 5.87
C HIS A 103 29.12 2.28 6.70
N LEU A 104 28.99 2.19 8.02
CA LEU A 104 30.13 1.94 8.94
C LEU A 104 30.84 0.62 8.62
N VAL A 105 30.09 -0.46 8.38
CA VAL A 105 30.67 -1.77 8.02
C VAL A 105 31.47 -1.72 6.72
N LYS A 106 31.08 -0.86 5.77
CA LYS A 106 31.85 -0.66 4.53
C LYS A 106 33.15 0.12 4.76
N GLU A 107 33.16 1.06 5.69
CA GLU A 107 34.36 1.85 6.01
C GLU A 107 35.40 1.06 6.82
N CYS A 108 34.98 0.02 7.54
CA CYS A 108 35.89 -0.86 8.27
C CYS A 108 36.57 -1.94 7.40
N LYS A 109 36.27 -2.01 6.10
CA LYS A 109 36.90 -2.94 5.14
C LYS A 109 37.92 -2.21 4.27
#